data_AF-A0A3A0A4Y6-F1
#
_entry.id   AF-A0A3A0A4Y6-F1
#
_cell.length_a   1.000
_cell.length_b   1.000
_cell.length_c   1.000
_cell.angle_alpha   90.00
_cell.angle_beta   90.00
_cell.angle_gamma   90.00
#
_symmetry.space_group_name_H-M   'P 1'
#
loop_
_entity.id
_entity.type
_entity.pdbx_description
1 polymer ?
#
loop_
_entity_poly.entity_id
_entity_poly.type
_entity_poly.pdbx_seq_one_letter_code
_entity_poly.pdbx_strand_id
1 'polypeptide(L)'
;MINHRVAFTAAGVVEVEECPLPSLGADQLLIRTRTTLISPGTERAFFLGLPNTPGSYPHYPGYSNIGEVVAVGDGVEGWAPGMRVADTAGHAAFVTVRAESCVPVPGDLSDGEAVFFNLTAIAMQGVRKARVELGEPVVVMGAGLRLLALQLARLNGGLPVISVDTDERRLAFAQAVDADETVTLSDDLNDTIVALCEGESAAVVIEATGHPEAVLTAFSLARPGGRVILLGSTRGETEQVNFYRDVHKKGLTVIGAHNSAR
;
A
#
# COMPACT_ATOMS: atom_id res chain seq x y z
N MET A 1 8.38 24.51 23.59
CA MET A 1 8.74 23.08 23.64
C MET A 1 9.22 22.69 22.25
N ILE A 2 10.31 21.93 22.13
CA ILE A 2 10.89 21.52 20.84
C ILE A 2 10.25 20.18 20.43
N ASN A 3 9.91 20.06 19.15
CA ASN A 3 9.44 18.85 18.49
C ASN A 3 10.52 18.35 17.51
N HIS A 4 10.48 17.08 17.15
CA HIS A 4 11.39 16.49 16.17
C HIS A 4 10.59 15.84 15.06
N ARG A 5 11.02 16.00 13.81
CA ARG A 5 10.42 15.32 12.65
C ARG A 5 11.46 14.85 11.67
N VAL A 6 11.13 13.80 10.93
CA VAL A 6 11.95 13.32 9.81
C VAL A 6 11.75 14.25 8.63
N ALA A 7 12.83 14.64 7.97
CA ALA A 7 12.83 15.41 6.75
C ALA A 7 13.75 14.75 5.72
N PHE A 8 13.29 14.66 4.48
CA PHE A 8 14.16 14.46 3.33
C PHE A 8 14.59 15.84 2.85
N THR A 9 15.87 16.18 2.99
CA THR A 9 16.39 17.53 2.66
C THR A 9 16.93 17.61 1.23
N ALA A 10 17.27 16.46 0.64
CA ALA A 10 17.58 16.27 -0.77
C ALA A 10 17.34 14.80 -1.15
N ALA A 11 17.42 14.47 -2.44
CA ALA A 11 17.35 13.08 -2.90
C ALA A 11 18.47 12.25 -2.24
N GLY A 12 18.10 11.17 -1.58
CA GLY A 12 19.00 10.28 -0.85
C GLY A 12 19.49 10.82 0.50
N VAL A 13 18.97 11.96 0.97
CA VAL A 13 19.38 12.60 2.23
C VAL A 13 18.21 12.66 3.20
N VAL A 14 18.40 12.14 4.42
CA VAL A 14 17.42 12.15 5.49
C VAL A 14 18.03 12.76 6.75
N GLU A 15 17.27 13.61 7.40
CA GLU A 15 17.63 14.30 8.64
C GLU A 15 16.49 14.19 9.66
N VAL A 16 16.83 14.27 10.93
CA VAL A 16 15.86 14.55 12.00
C VAL A 16 16.04 16.01 12.36
N GLU A 17 15.05 16.82 12.02
CA GLU A 17 15.09 18.26 12.27
C GLU A 17 14.31 18.63 13.54
N GLU A 18 14.83 19.64 14.25
CA GLU A 18 14.10 20.31 15.31
C GLU A 18 13.08 21.28 14.70
N CYS A 19 11.85 21.26 15.23
CA CYS A 19 10.79 22.15 14.83
C CYS A 19 9.96 22.59 16.05
N PRO A 20 9.19 23.69 15.95
CA PRO A 20 8.27 24.07 17.03
C PRO A 20 7.23 22.98 17.29
N LEU A 21 6.80 22.84 18.55
CA LEU A 21 5.61 22.04 18.86
C LEU A 21 4.41 22.58 18.07
N PRO A 22 3.61 21.72 17.41
CA PRO A 22 2.47 22.18 16.65
C PRO A 22 1.40 22.79 17.56
N SER A 23 0.74 23.85 17.07
CA SER A 23 -0.37 24.51 17.77
C SER A 23 -1.65 23.68 17.68
N LEU A 24 -2.37 23.54 18.80
CA LEU A 24 -3.65 22.84 18.85
C LEU A 24 -4.80 23.75 18.38
N GLY A 25 -5.45 23.38 17.27
CA GLY A 25 -6.71 24.00 16.83
C GLY A 25 -7.93 23.46 17.57
N ALA A 26 -9.06 24.17 17.45
CA ALA A 26 -10.30 23.82 18.16
C ALA A 26 -10.93 22.49 17.72
N ASP A 27 -10.72 22.05 16.47
CA ASP A 27 -11.23 20.80 15.90
C ASP A 27 -10.16 19.68 15.83
N GLN A 28 -9.04 19.85 16.55
CA GLN A 28 -7.87 19.00 16.43
C GLN A 28 -7.56 18.23 17.72
N LEU A 29 -6.73 17.20 17.56
CA LEU A 29 -6.06 16.48 18.63
C LEU A 29 -4.57 16.81 18.56
N LEU A 30 -3.94 17.06 19.71
CA LEU A 30 -2.49 17.02 19.85
C LEU A 30 -2.12 15.58 20.21
N ILE A 31 -1.30 14.94 19.40
CA ILE A 31 -0.98 13.52 19.50
C ILE A 31 0.52 13.37 19.70
N ARG A 32 0.91 12.57 20.70
CA ARG A 32 2.28 12.09 20.87
C ARG A 32 2.43 10.78 20.11
N THR A 33 3.29 10.77 19.11
CA THR A 33 3.58 9.59 18.29
C THR A 33 4.21 8.49 19.13
N ARG A 34 3.70 7.27 18.96
CA ARG A 34 4.24 6.05 19.59
C ARG A 34 4.99 5.21 18.57
N THR A 35 4.42 5.04 17.39
CA THR A 35 5.00 4.24 16.30
C THR A 35 4.48 4.73 14.96
N THR A 36 5.37 4.86 13.99
CA THR A 36 5.01 5.09 12.59
C THR A 36 5.53 3.97 11.70
N LEU A 37 4.90 3.79 10.55
CA LEU A 37 5.30 2.79 9.56
C LEU A 37 5.96 3.45 8.36
N ILE A 38 7.12 2.94 7.96
CA ILE A 38 7.82 3.38 6.75
C ILE A 38 7.34 2.55 5.56
N SER A 39 6.81 3.22 4.54
CA SER A 39 6.41 2.60 3.29
C SER A 39 7.59 2.41 2.33
N PRO A 40 7.95 1.16 2.00
CA PRO A 40 9.03 0.88 1.06
C PRO A 40 8.67 1.25 -0.38
N GLY A 41 7.39 1.54 -0.68
CA GLY A 41 6.95 1.98 -2.01
C GLY A 41 7.02 3.49 -2.16
N THR A 42 6.14 4.21 -1.45
CA THR A 42 5.96 5.66 -1.62
C THR A 42 7.08 6.46 -0.98
N GLU A 43 7.41 6.19 0.29
CA GLU A 43 8.43 6.98 0.98
C GLU A 43 9.82 6.72 0.44
N ARG A 44 10.14 5.47 0.09
CA ARG A 44 11.41 5.17 -0.61
C ARG A 44 11.50 5.91 -1.94
N ALA A 45 10.42 5.96 -2.71
CA ALA A 45 10.42 6.68 -3.98
C ALA A 45 10.62 8.19 -3.78
N PHE A 46 10.00 8.77 -2.76
CA PHE A 46 10.15 10.18 -2.41
C PHE A 46 11.56 10.49 -1.93
N PHE A 47 12.13 9.61 -1.10
CA PHE A 47 13.52 9.68 -0.64
C PHE A 47 14.50 9.67 -1.80
N LEU A 48 14.29 8.80 -2.80
CA LEU A 48 15.18 8.67 -3.95
C LEU A 48 14.90 9.66 -5.08
N GLY A 49 13.84 10.47 -5.00
CA GLY A 49 13.43 11.37 -6.09
C GLY A 49 13.06 10.64 -7.39
N LEU A 50 12.43 9.47 -7.30
CA LEU A 50 12.05 8.68 -8.48
C LEU A 50 10.97 9.37 -9.35
N PRO A 51 10.75 8.94 -10.60
CA PRO A 51 9.64 9.44 -11.41
C PRO A 51 8.28 9.29 -10.71
N ASN A 52 7.33 10.17 -11.05
CA ASN A 52 5.99 10.24 -10.46
C ASN A 52 6.01 10.50 -8.94
N THR A 53 7.01 11.24 -8.46
CA THR A 53 7.11 11.77 -7.10
C THR A 53 7.14 13.30 -7.15
N PRO A 54 6.86 14.01 -6.02
CA PRO A 54 6.85 15.48 -6.03
C PRO A 54 8.18 16.12 -6.46
N GLY A 55 9.32 15.47 -6.22
CA GLY A 55 10.65 15.98 -6.58
C GLY A 55 11.09 17.25 -5.84
N SER A 56 10.29 17.75 -4.89
CA SER A 56 10.54 18.96 -4.12
C SER A 56 11.03 18.63 -2.71
N TYR A 57 12.06 19.34 -2.24
CA TYR A 57 12.63 19.21 -0.90
C TYR A 57 12.64 20.58 -0.18
N PRO A 58 12.53 20.64 1.17
CA PRO A 58 12.39 19.51 2.07
C PRO A 58 11.03 18.81 1.96
N HIS A 59 11.03 17.49 2.07
CA HIS A 59 9.81 16.67 2.11
C HIS A 59 9.69 16.00 3.47
N TYR A 60 8.49 15.99 4.06
CA TYR A 60 8.23 15.39 5.37
C TYR A 60 7.44 14.09 5.19
N PRO A 61 8.11 12.92 5.25
CA PRO A 61 7.48 11.62 5.00
C PRO A 61 6.60 11.14 6.16
N GLY A 62 5.94 10.01 5.95
CA GLY A 62 5.06 9.35 6.90
C GLY A 62 3.59 9.61 6.64
N TYR A 63 2.79 8.57 6.80
CA TYR A 63 1.34 8.63 6.60
C TYR A 63 0.61 7.48 7.31
N SER A 64 1.23 6.85 8.30
CA SER A 64 0.64 5.78 9.10
C SER A 64 1.21 5.87 10.49
N ASN A 65 0.46 6.50 11.39
CA ASN A 65 0.87 6.85 12.73
C ASN A 65 -0.07 6.23 13.76
N ILE A 66 0.51 5.63 14.79
CA ILE A 66 -0.17 5.30 16.04
C ILE A 66 0.40 6.20 17.13
N GLY A 67 -0.50 6.91 17.80
CA GLY A 67 -0.15 7.85 18.85
C GLY A 67 -1.07 7.75 20.06
N GLU A 68 -0.79 8.63 21.00
CA GLU A 68 -1.60 8.85 22.20
C GLU A 68 -2.05 10.31 22.21
N VAL A 69 -3.35 10.54 22.43
CA VAL A 69 -3.90 11.89 22.56
C VAL A 69 -3.30 12.54 23.81
N VAL A 70 -2.71 13.71 23.65
CA VAL A 70 -2.12 14.53 24.73
C VAL A 70 -3.06 15.65 25.11
N ALA A 71 -3.69 16.29 24.13
CA ALA A 71 -4.66 17.35 24.33
C ALA A 71 -5.71 17.34 23.21
N VAL A 72 -6.86 17.93 23.51
CA VAL A 72 -8.06 17.93 22.67
C VAL A 72 -8.51 19.37 22.51
N GLY A 73 -8.80 19.79 21.28
CA GLY A 73 -9.33 21.12 21.01
C GLY A 73 -10.74 21.30 21.57
N ASP A 74 -11.11 22.53 21.92
CA ASP A 74 -12.36 22.84 22.63
C ASP A 74 -13.65 22.42 21.87
N GLY A 75 -13.57 22.25 20.54
CA GLY A 75 -14.68 21.84 19.69
C GLY A 75 -14.73 20.35 19.38
N VAL A 76 -13.91 19.53 20.05
CA VAL A 76 -13.82 18.09 19.80
C VAL A 76 -14.50 17.30 20.92
N GLU A 77 -15.39 16.40 20.52
CA GLU A 77 -16.06 15.44 21.41
C GLU A 77 -15.55 14.01 21.15
N GLY A 78 -15.77 13.11 22.11
CA GLY A 78 -15.46 11.67 21.96
C GLY A 78 -13.97 11.31 22.07
N TRP A 79 -13.10 12.29 22.28
CA TRP A 79 -11.66 12.10 22.49
C TRP A 79 -11.22 12.64 23.84
N ALA A 80 -10.25 11.98 24.45
CA ALA A 80 -9.66 12.37 25.73
C ALA A 80 -8.16 12.07 25.76
N PRO A 81 -7.37 12.83 26.54
CA PRO A 81 -5.98 12.51 26.78
C PRO A 81 -5.79 11.06 27.28
N GLY A 82 -4.73 10.39 26.78
CA GLY A 82 -4.42 9.00 27.07
C GLY A 82 -5.05 7.98 26.11
N MET A 83 -6.00 8.38 25.26
CA MET A 83 -6.56 7.48 24.24
C MET A 83 -5.54 7.17 23.15
N ARG A 84 -5.48 5.90 22.73
CA ARG A 84 -4.72 5.48 21.56
C ARG A 84 -5.47 5.84 20.28
N VAL A 85 -4.75 6.39 19.32
CA VAL A 85 -5.29 6.95 18.09
C VAL A 85 -4.45 6.53 16.89
N ALA A 86 -5.12 6.21 15.78
CA ALA A 86 -4.52 6.01 14.47
C ALA A 86 -4.84 7.22 13.58
N ASP A 87 -3.82 7.72 12.90
CA ASP A 87 -3.93 8.85 11.97
C ASP A 87 -2.88 8.76 10.84
N THR A 88 -2.98 9.65 9.85
CA THR A 88 -2.10 9.65 8.67
C THR A 88 -1.09 10.79 8.67
N ALA A 89 -0.68 11.28 9.84
CA ALA A 89 0.34 12.31 9.95
C ALA A 89 1.75 11.78 9.61
N GLY A 90 2.65 12.72 9.36
CA GLY A 90 4.06 12.46 9.07
C GLY A 90 4.85 11.97 10.28
N HIS A 91 6.08 11.51 10.02
CA HIS A 91 7.02 11.05 11.03
C HIS A 91 7.50 12.21 11.89
N ALA A 92 6.83 12.46 13.01
CA ALA A 92 7.19 13.46 14.00
C ALA A 92 6.88 12.96 15.42
N ALA A 93 7.57 13.49 16.44
CA ALA A 93 7.32 13.11 17.83
C ALA A 93 5.94 13.60 18.32
N PHE A 94 5.50 14.77 17.86
CA PHE A 94 4.17 15.32 18.10
C PHE A 94 3.55 15.82 16.80
N VAL A 95 2.25 15.57 16.63
CA VAL A 95 1.45 15.98 15.48
C VAL A 95 0.12 16.55 15.94
N THR A 96 -0.46 17.46 15.16
CA THR A 96 -1.83 17.93 15.33
C THR A 96 -2.67 17.52 14.14
N VAL A 97 -3.76 16.80 14.38
CA VAL A 97 -4.61 16.24 13.33
C VAL A 97 -6.06 16.55 13.64
N ARG A 98 -6.89 16.78 12.61
CA ARG A 98 -8.35 16.93 12.78
C ARG A 98 -8.92 15.69 13.45
N ALA A 99 -9.76 15.88 14.45
CA ALA A 99 -10.35 14.77 15.21
C ALA A 99 -11.16 13.79 14.32
N GLU A 100 -11.80 14.29 13.26
CA GLU A 100 -12.54 13.46 12.29
C GLU A 100 -11.65 12.55 11.42
N SER A 101 -10.36 12.86 11.30
CA SER A 101 -9.39 12.08 10.53
C SER A 101 -8.69 11.02 11.39
N CYS A 102 -9.06 10.96 12.67
CA CYS A 102 -8.51 10.06 13.65
C CYS A 102 -9.44 8.87 13.85
N VAL A 103 -8.86 7.69 14.09
CA VAL A 103 -9.61 6.46 14.38
C VAL A 103 -9.12 5.88 15.71
N PRO A 104 -10.01 5.49 16.64
CA PRO A 104 -9.58 4.90 17.90
C PRO A 104 -8.94 3.54 17.64
N VAL A 105 -7.83 3.26 18.31
CA VAL A 105 -7.16 1.96 18.19
C VAL A 105 -7.83 0.95 19.14
N PRO A 106 -8.28 -0.22 18.65
CA PRO A 106 -8.78 -1.30 19.50
C PRO A 106 -7.80 -1.68 20.60
N GLY A 107 -8.32 -1.96 21.80
CA GLY A 107 -7.49 -2.19 22.99
C GLY A 107 -6.66 -3.48 22.95
N ASP A 108 -7.05 -4.43 22.11
CA ASP A 108 -6.40 -5.73 21.90
C ASP A 108 -5.28 -5.70 20.84
N LEU A 109 -5.22 -4.67 19.99
CA LEU A 109 -4.15 -4.53 19.00
C LEU A 109 -2.92 -3.83 19.59
N SER A 110 -1.74 -4.41 19.38
CA SER A 110 -0.47 -3.74 19.68
C SER A 110 -0.24 -2.54 18.76
N ASP A 111 0.67 -1.62 19.14
CA ASP A 111 1.03 -0.50 18.26
C ASP A 111 1.64 -0.99 16.94
N GLY A 112 2.41 -2.09 16.99
CA GLY A 112 3.05 -2.70 15.83
C GLY A 112 2.06 -3.32 14.85
N GLU A 113 0.93 -3.86 15.31
CA GLU A 113 -0.15 -4.34 14.43
C GLU A 113 -1.00 -3.18 13.92
N ALA A 114 -1.39 -2.27 14.81
CA ALA A 114 -2.27 -1.15 14.48
C ALA A 114 -1.65 -0.21 13.43
N VAL A 115 -0.33 0.00 13.44
CA VAL A 115 0.34 0.93 12.51
C VAL A 115 0.22 0.51 11.04
N PHE A 116 -0.17 -0.73 10.75
CA PHE A 116 -0.45 -1.19 9.38
C PHE A 116 -1.82 -0.76 8.85
N PHE A 117 -2.67 -0.10 9.65
CA PHE A 117 -4.05 0.22 9.27
C PHE A 117 -4.14 0.94 7.92
N ASN A 118 -3.27 1.95 7.66
CA ASN A 118 -3.39 2.73 6.44
C ASN A 118 -2.88 1.97 5.20
N LEU A 119 -1.81 1.17 5.35
CA LEU A 119 -1.35 0.31 4.25
C LEU A 119 -2.34 -0.80 3.94
N THR A 120 -2.98 -1.34 4.97
CA THR A 120 -4.06 -2.32 4.82
C THR A 120 -5.26 -1.69 4.10
N ALA A 121 -5.63 -0.44 4.45
CA ALA A 121 -6.68 0.29 3.75
C ALA A 121 -6.37 0.51 2.26
N ILE A 122 -5.11 0.83 1.91
CA ILE A 122 -4.66 0.97 0.52
C ILE A 122 -4.75 -0.37 -0.23
N ALA A 123 -4.27 -1.45 0.38
CA ALA A 123 -4.36 -2.79 -0.21
C ALA A 123 -5.83 -3.20 -0.43
N MET A 124 -6.68 -2.98 0.58
CA MET A 124 -8.11 -3.29 0.54
C MET A 124 -8.84 -2.50 -0.54
N GLN A 125 -8.47 -1.25 -0.80
CA GLN A 125 -9.04 -0.48 -1.90
C GLN A 125 -8.79 -1.17 -3.25
N GLY A 126 -7.56 -1.68 -3.47
CA GLY A 126 -7.23 -2.44 -4.68
C GLY A 126 -8.08 -3.70 -4.82
N VAL A 127 -8.15 -4.51 -3.76
CA VAL A 127 -8.93 -5.76 -3.74
C VAL A 127 -10.44 -5.49 -3.96
N ARG A 128 -11.01 -4.48 -3.30
CA ARG A 128 -12.43 -4.12 -3.49
C ARG A 128 -12.73 -3.67 -4.91
N LYS A 129 -11.83 -2.91 -5.53
CA LYS A 129 -11.96 -2.51 -6.95
C LYS A 129 -11.82 -3.68 -7.90
N ALA A 130 -11.08 -4.72 -7.51
CA ALA A 130 -10.98 -5.96 -8.27
C ALA A 130 -12.31 -6.71 -8.36
N ARG A 131 -13.21 -6.55 -7.38
CA ARG A 131 -14.49 -7.29 -7.31
C ARG A 131 -14.30 -8.81 -7.42
N VAL A 132 -13.31 -9.34 -6.70
CA VAL A 132 -13.02 -10.78 -6.68
C VAL A 132 -14.29 -11.57 -6.39
N GLU A 133 -14.63 -12.52 -7.25
CA GLU A 133 -15.71 -13.47 -7.04
C GLU A 133 -15.18 -14.76 -6.39
N LEU A 134 -16.09 -15.50 -5.74
CA LEU A 134 -15.74 -16.74 -5.04
C LEU A 134 -15.15 -17.76 -6.02
N GLY A 135 -13.94 -18.24 -5.74
CA GLY A 135 -13.26 -19.25 -6.55
C GLY A 135 -12.49 -18.68 -7.73
N GLU A 136 -12.36 -17.36 -7.86
CA GLU A 136 -11.56 -16.79 -8.96
C GLU A 136 -10.06 -16.84 -8.65
N PRO A 137 -9.22 -17.30 -9.60
CA PRO A 137 -7.77 -17.25 -9.46
C PRO A 137 -7.28 -15.79 -9.43
N VAL A 138 -6.52 -15.46 -8.39
CA VAL A 138 -5.94 -14.12 -8.19
C VAL A 138 -4.42 -14.21 -8.16
N VAL A 139 -3.76 -13.47 -9.04
CA VAL A 139 -2.30 -13.30 -9.01
C VAL A 139 -1.95 -11.96 -8.38
N VAL A 140 -1.07 -11.96 -7.39
CA VAL A 140 -0.50 -10.74 -6.79
C VAL A 140 0.98 -10.67 -7.13
N MET A 141 1.37 -9.64 -7.88
CA MET A 141 2.75 -9.38 -8.26
C MET A 141 3.42 -8.43 -7.28
N GLY A 142 4.54 -8.85 -6.69
CA GLY A 142 5.30 -8.12 -5.68
C GLY A 142 4.95 -8.54 -4.26
N ALA A 143 5.72 -9.48 -3.73
CA ALA A 143 5.62 -10.04 -2.37
C ALA A 143 6.31 -9.18 -1.30
N GLY A 144 6.25 -7.85 -1.47
CA GLY A 144 6.73 -6.89 -0.46
C GLY A 144 5.70 -6.63 0.64
N LEU A 145 5.67 -5.41 1.16
CA LEU A 145 4.68 -4.98 2.16
C LEU A 145 3.21 -5.09 1.69
N ARG A 146 3.00 -5.31 0.38
CA ARG A 146 1.70 -5.48 -0.25
C ARG A 146 1.20 -6.93 -0.25
N LEU A 147 1.84 -7.86 0.47
CA LEU A 147 1.24 -9.16 0.81
C LEU A 147 -0.09 -9.01 1.56
N LEU A 148 -0.36 -7.85 2.17
CA LEU A 148 -1.70 -7.48 2.63
C LEU A 148 -2.77 -7.65 1.53
N ALA A 149 -2.45 -7.32 0.27
CA ALA A 149 -3.39 -7.49 -0.85
C ALA A 149 -3.64 -8.97 -1.17
N LEU A 150 -2.64 -9.83 -0.98
CA LEU A 150 -2.77 -11.28 -1.14
C LEU A 150 -3.70 -11.87 -0.08
N GLN A 151 -3.46 -11.55 1.20
CA GLN A 151 -4.31 -12.02 2.30
C GLN A 151 -5.74 -11.50 2.15
N LEU A 152 -5.91 -10.23 1.79
CA LEU A 152 -7.23 -9.65 1.55
C LEU A 152 -7.93 -10.24 0.32
N ALA A 153 -7.20 -10.58 -0.75
CA ALA A 153 -7.79 -11.26 -1.90
C ALA A 153 -8.31 -12.66 -1.53
N ARG A 154 -7.55 -13.41 -0.72
CA ARG A 154 -8.01 -14.70 -0.18
C ARG A 154 -9.27 -14.54 0.67
N LEU A 155 -9.26 -13.57 1.59
CA LEU A 155 -10.43 -13.27 2.43
C LEU A 155 -11.64 -12.79 1.61
N ASN A 156 -11.43 -12.21 0.43
CA ASN A 156 -12.49 -11.84 -0.51
C ASN A 156 -12.95 -13.02 -1.39
N GLY A 157 -12.41 -14.23 -1.20
CA GLY A 157 -12.84 -15.44 -1.90
C GLY A 157 -12.00 -15.83 -3.10
N GLY A 158 -10.87 -15.16 -3.34
CA GLY A 158 -9.93 -15.57 -4.38
C GLY A 158 -9.36 -16.95 -4.10
N LEU A 159 -9.30 -17.80 -5.11
CA LEU A 159 -8.77 -19.16 -5.03
C LEU A 159 -8.40 -19.69 -6.42
N PRO A 160 -7.17 -20.18 -6.65
CA PRO A 160 -6.00 -19.96 -5.79
C PRO A 160 -5.60 -18.48 -5.74
N VAL A 161 -4.94 -18.09 -4.66
CA VAL A 161 -4.21 -16.82 -4.59
C VAL A 161 -2.72 -17.08 -4.74
N ILE A 162 -2.15 -16.58 -5.82
CA ILE A 162 -0.79 -16.88 -6.27
C ILE A 162 0.09 -15.63 -6.11
N SER A 163 1.24 -15.78 -5.46
CA SER A 163 2.22 -14.69 -5.35
C SER A 163 3.30 -14.82 -6.42
N VAL A 164 3.62 -13.71 -7.09
CA VAL A 164 4.73 -13.63 -8.06
C VAL A 164 5.75 -12.58 -7.61
N ASP A 165 7.03 -12.94 -7.54
CA ASP A 165 8.13 -12.02 -7.19
C ASP A 165 9.45 -12.55 -7.81
N THR A 166 10.52 -11.77 -7.73
CA THR A 166 11.88 -12.15 -8.13
C THR A 166 12.73 -12.64 -6.96
N ASP A 167 12.36 -12.30 -5.71
CA ASP A 167 13.10 -12.66 -4.49
C ASP A 167 12.47 -13.87 -3.80
N GLU A 168 13.17 -15.01 -3.84
CA GLU A 168 12.73 -16.27 -3.22
C GLU A 168 12.43 -16.14 -1.73
N ARG A 169 13.10 -15.23 -1.00
CA ARG A 169 12.82 -15.04 0.44
C ARG A 169 11.45 -14.41 0.66
N ARG A 170 11.03 -13.53 -0.26
CA ARG A 170 9.70 -12.93 -0.21
C ARG A 170 8.62 -13.93 -0.58
N LEU A 171 8.90 -14.82 -1.54
CA LEU A 171 8.01 -15.92 -1.89
C LEU A 171 7.87 -16.90 -0.73
N ALA A 172 8.98 -17.31 -0.09
CA ALA A 172 8.92 -18.15 1.10
C ALA A 172 8.09 -17.52 2.22
N PHE A 173 8.19 -16.20 2.42
CA PHE A 173 7.34 -15.48 3.35
C PHE A 173 5.88 -15.44 2.90
N ALA A 174 5.60 -15.18 1.62
CA ALA A 174 4.24 -15.19 1.05
C ALA A 174 3.52 -16.53 1.27
N GLN A 175 4.23 -17.65 1.05
CA GLN A 175 3.71 -18.99 1.32
C GLN A 175 3.38 -19.20 2.81
N ALA A 176 4.16 -18.60 3.71
CA ALA A 176 3.92 -18.68 5.15
C ALA A 176 2.73 -17.82 5.63
N VAL A 177 2.24 -16.88 4.82
CA VAL A 177 1.20 -15.90 5.18
C VAL A 177 -0.04 -15.94 4.27
N ASP A 178 -0.40 -17.11 3.74
CA ASP A 178 -1.66 -17.39 3.01
C ASP A 178 -1.61 -17.43 1.47
N ALA A 179 -0.43 -17.41 0.85
CA ALA A 179 -0.36 -17.76 -0.57
C ALA A 179 -0.67 -19.25 -0.75
N ASP A 180 -1.57 -19.60 -1.66
CA ASP A 180 -1.77 -21.01 -2.03
C ASP A 180 -0.53 -21.51 -2.78
N GLU A 181 -0.04 -20.68 -3.69
CA GLU A 181 1.12 -20.96 -4.54
C GLU A 181 2.03 -19.73 -4.64
N THR A 182 3.32 -19.98 -4.85
CA THR A 182 4.31 -18.93 -5.13
C THR A 182 5.13 -19.26 -6.36
N VAL A 183 5.35 -18.26 -7.21
CA VAL A 183 6.05 -18.43 -8.48
C VAL A 183 7.13 -17.37 -8.64
N THR A 184 8.35 -17.80 -8.95
CA THR A 184 9.45 -16.88 -9.30
C THR A 184 9.27 -16.37 -10.72
N LEU A 185 9.56 -15.09 -10.97
CA LEU A 185 9.53 -14.53 -12.31
C LEU A 185 10.51 -15.26 -13.26
N SER A 186 10.00 -15.73 -14.39
CA SER A 186 10.73 -16.52 -15.40
C SER A 186 10.08 -16.38 -16.78
N ASP A 187 10.73 -16.94 -17.82
CA ASP A 187 10.22 -16.91 -19.20
C ASP A 187 8.95 -17.77 -19.39
N ASP A 188 8.78 -18.83 -18.59
CA ASP A 188 7.64 -19.75 -18.59
C ASP A 188 6.52 -19.36 -17.61
N LEU A 189 6.57 -18.13 -17.06
CA LEU A 189 5.62 -17.65 -16.07
C LEU A 189 4.15 -17.77 -16.53
N ASN A 190 3.85 -17.42 -17.79
CA ASN A 190 2.47 -17.47 -18.28
C ASN A 190 1.93 -18.91 -18.29
N ASP A 191 2.73 -19.87 -18.76
CA ASP A 191 2.34 -21.29 -18.79
C ASP A 191 2.16 -21.84 -17.38
N THR A 192 3.03 -21.44 -16.45
CA THR A 192 2.92 -21.78 -15.04
C THR A 192 1.63 -21.25 -14.43
N ILE A 193 1.29 -19.97 -14.64
CA ILE A 193 0.04 -19.39 -14.13
C ILE A 193 -1.19 -20.07 -14.77
N VAL A 194 -1.15 -20.39 -16.06
CA VAL A 194 -2.24 -21.13 -16.72
C VAL A 194 -2.43 -22.51 -16.09
N ALA A 195 -1.35 -23.24 -15.81
CA ALA A 195 -1.43 -24.54 -15.17
C ALA A 195 -2.01 -24.45 -13.74
N LEU A 196 -1.61 -23.45 -12.97
CA LEU A 196 -2.11 -23.20 -11.61
C LEU A 196 -3.58 -22.72 -11.59
N CYS A 197 -4.06 -22.13 -12.68
CA CYS A 197 -5.41 -21.60 -12.81
C CYS A 197 -6.33 -22.52 -13.65
N GLU A 198 -6.09 -23.85 -13.61
CA GLU A 198 -6.93 -24.87 -14.26
C GLU A 198 -7.08 -24.71 -15.80
N GLY A 199 -6.06 -24.16 -16.46
CA GLY A 199 -6.01 -24.01 -17.92
C GLY A 199 -6.57 -22.69 -18.47
N GLU A 200 -7.15 -21.86 -17.61
CA GLU A 200 -7.51 -20.47 -17.92
C GLU A 200 -6.65 -19.54 -17.07
N SER A 201 -5.98 -18.53 -17.62
CA SER A 201 -5.09 -17.66 -16.81
C SER A 201 -5.82 -16.88 -15.68
N ALA A 202 -5.13 -16.02 -14.94
CA ALA A 202 -5.71 -15.39 -13.75
C ALA A 202 -6.93 -14.51 -14.08
N ALA A 203 -8.00 -14.63 -13.29
CA ALA A 203 -9.19 -13.80 -13.43
C ALA A 203 -8.93 -12.35 -12.95
N VAL A 204 -8.07 -12.22 -11.94
CA VAL A 204 -7.61 -10.94 -11.39
C VAL A 204 -6.10 -10.96 -11.27
N VAL A 205 -5.45 -9.89 -11.73
CA VAL A 205 -4.02 -9.64 -11.47
C VAL A 205 -3.87 -8.33 -10.72
N ILE A 206 -3.21 -8.35 -9.58
CA ILE A 206 -2.87 -7.17 -8.77
C ILE A 206 -1.39 -6.87 -8.96
N GLU A 207 -1.09 -5.81 -9.71
CA GLU A 207 0.27 -5.29 -9.90
C GLU A 207 0.61 -4.43 -8.67
N ALA A 208 1.53 -4.89 -7.83
CA ALA A 208 1.90 -4.27 -6.56
C ALA A 208 3.40 -3.90 -6.47
N THR A 209 4.18 -4.13 -7.53
CA THR A 209 5.61 -3.84 -7.60
C THR A 209 5.88 -2.34 -7.82
N GLY A 210 5.04 -1.67 -8.61
CA GLY A 210 5.29 -0.30 -9.08
C GLY A 210 6.44 -0.18 -10.08
N HIS A 211 6.90 -1.31 -10.64
CA HIS A 211 7.90 -1.35 -11.68
C HIS A 211 7.23 -1.21 -13.07
N PRO A 212 7.72 -0.34 -13.97
CA PRO A 212 7.08 -0.11 -15.26
C PRO A 212 6.86 -1.38 -16.09
N GLU A 213 7.85 -2.27 -16.18
CA GLU A 213 7.76 -3.49 -16.99
C GLU A 213 6.76 -4.51 -16.43
N ALA A 214 6.51 -4.49 -15.11
CA ALA A 214 5.57 -5.40 -14.46
C ALA A 214 4.12 -5.18 -14.94
N VAL A 215 3.80 -4.01 -15.49
CA VAL A 215 2.47 -3.73 -16.06
C VAL A 215 2.17 -4.65 -17.26
N LEU A 216 3.16 -4.90 -18.11
CA LEU A 216 2.99 -5.79 -19.27
C LEU A 216 2.87 -7.25 -18.86
N THR A 217 3.67 -7.67 -17.89
CA THR A 217 3.52 -8.99 -17.27
C THR A 217 2.14 -9.13 -16.64
N ALA A 218 1.64 -8.11 -15.94
CA ALA A 218 0.30 -8.16 -15.37
C ALA A 218 -0.79 -8.32 -16.44
N PHE A 219 -0.64 -7.65 -17.59
CA PHE A 219 -1.54 -7.83 -18.73
C PHE A 219 -1.44 -9.22 -19.34
N SER A 220 -0.24 -9.82 -19.42
CA SER A 220 -0.07 -11.16 -20.00
C SER A 220 -0.74 -12.23 -19.13
N LEU A 221 -0.60 -12.11 -17.81
CA LEU A 221 -1.12 -13.05 -16.81
C LEU A 221 -2.64 -13.02 -16.60
N ALA A 222 -3.34 -12.00 -17.11
CA ALA A 222 -4.79 -11.94 -17.02
C ALA A 222 -5.44 -12.79 -18.12
N ARG A 223 -6.48 -13.58 -17.80
CA ARG A 223 -7.30 -14.26 -18.82
C ARG A 223 -8.07 -13.25 -19.69
N PRO A 224 -8.55 -13.65 -20.88
CA PRO A 224 -9.51 -12.84 -21.62
C PRO A 224 -10.72 -12.44 -20.75
N GLY A 225 -11.10 -11.16 -20.77
CA GLY A 225 -12.14 -10.60 -19.88
C GLY A 225 -11.70 -10.36 -18.43
N GLY A 226 -10.44 -10.65 -18.10
CA GLY A 226 -9.89 -10.49 -16.75
C GLY A 226 -9.71 -9.04 -16.31
N ARG A 227 -9.38 -8.86 -15.03
CA ARG A 227 -9.16 -7.54 -14.42
C ARG A 227 -7.72 -7.38 -13.99
N VAL A 228 -7.15 -6.21 -14.27
CA VAL A 228 -5.79 -5.85 -13.85
C VAL A 228 -5.85 -4.61 -12.97
N ILE A 229 -5.38 -4.74 -11.74
CA ILE A 229 -5.39 -3.69 -10.72
C ILE A 229 -3.99 -3.12 -10.60
N LEU A 230 -3.85 -1.86 -10.99
CA LEU A 230 -2.62 -1.10 -10.80
C LEU A 230 -2.64 -0.53 -9.38
N LEU A 231 -2.14 -1.33 -8.44
CA LEU A 231 -2.07 -1.01 -7.01
C LEU A 231 -0.71 -0.39 -6.65
N GLY A 232 0.36 -0.86 -7.29
CA GLY A 232 1.68 -0.27 -7.28
C GLY A 232 1.67 1.14 -7.87
N SER A 233 2.47 2.04 -7.30
CA SER A 233 2.72 3.34 -7.94
C SER A 233 3.85 3.16 -8.95
N THR A 234 3.50 3.08 -10.23
CA THR A 234 4.49 2.94 -11.31
C THR A 234 5.47 4.11 -11.29
N ARG A 235 6.77 3.81 -11.21
CA ARG A 235 7.84 4.81 -11.18
C ARG A 235 8.48 4.94 -12.56
N GLY A 236 7.78 5.64 -13.46
CA GLY A 236 8.20 5.86 -14.84
C GLY A 236 7.06 5.64 -15.84
N GLU A 237 7.41 5.59 -17.12
CA GLU A 237 6.50 5.24 -18.21
C GLU A 237 6.64 3.76 -18.57
N THR A 238 5.55 3.13 -19.01
CA THR A 238 5.59 1.77 -19.59
C THR A 238 5.50 1.87 -21.11
N GLU A 239 6.64 2.05 -21.77
CA GLU A 239 6.72 2.38 -23.20
C GLU A 239 6.19 1.28 -24.13
N GLN A 240 6.25 0.02 -23.71
CA GLN A 240 5.96 -1.14 -24.56
C GLN A 240 4.46 -1.54 -24.60
N VAL A 241 3.58 -0.80 -23.93
CA VAL A 241 2.13 -1.11 -23.89
C VAL A 241 1.48 -0.84 -25.24
N ASN A 242 0.93 -1.89 -25.84
CA ASN A 242 0.06 -1.80 -27.00
C ASN A 242 -1.39 -2.03 -26.55
N PHE A 243 -2.16 -0.96 -26.37
CA PHE A 243 -3.54 -1.05 -25.89
C PHE A 243 -4.46 -1.91 -26.77
N TYR A 244 -4.19 -2.04 -28.06
CA TYR A 244 -4.98 -2.94 -28.91
C TYR A 244 -4.69 -4.41 -28.59
N ARG A 245 -3.41 -4.79 -28.60
CA ARG A 245 -2.96 -6.17 -28.35
C ARG A 245 -3.21 -6.60 -26.90
N ASP A 246 -2.81 -5.75 -25.95
CA ASP A 246 -2.67 -6.12 -24.54
C ASP A 246 -3.96 -5.92 -23.76
N VAL A 247 -4.81 -4.96 -24.16
CA VAL A 247 -6.04 -4.61 -23.43
C VAL A 247 -7.29 -4.91 -24.26
N HIS A 248 -7.45 -4.28 -25.43
CA HIS A 248 -8.68 -4.35 -26.23
C HIS A 248 -8.96 -5.78 -26.74
N LYS A 249 -8.00 -6.41 -27.41
CA LYS A 249 -8.18 -7.76 -27.99
C LYS A 249 -8.48 -8.81 -26.91
N LYS A 250 -7.91 -8.65 -25.72
CA LYS A 250 -8.16 -9.51 -24.56
C LYS A 250 -9.43 -9.13 -23.79
N GLY A 251 -10.03 -7.96 -24.06
CA GLY A 251 -11.18 -7.46 -23.33
C GLY A 251 -10.88 -7.18 -21.84
N LEU A 252 -9.64 -6.77 -21.52
CA LEU A 252 -9.26 -6.54 -20.12
C LEU A 252 -9.92 -5.29 -19.54
N THR A 253 -10.24 -5.36 -18.24
CA THR A 253 -10.60 -4.19 -17.44
C THR A 253 -9.38 -3.77 -16.62
N VAL A 254 -8.80 -2.61 -16.92
CA VAL A 254 -7.63 -2.06 -16.21
C VAL A 254 -8.08 -0.98 -15.23
N ILE A 255 -7.74 -1.13 -13.94
CA ILE A 255 -8.24 -0.27 -12.87
C ILE A 255 -7.07 0.33 -12.09
N GLY A 256 -7.05 1.67 -12.00
CA GLY A 256 -6.14 2.39 -11.10
C GLY A 256 -6.62 2.35 -9.64
N ALA A 257 -5.76 1.92 -8.74
CA ALA A 257 -6.02 1.87 -7.29
C ALA A 257 -5.07 2.81 -6.54
N HIS A 258 -5.35 4.12 -6.62
CA HIS A 258 -4.61 5.14 -5.88
C HIS A 258 -5.39 5.62 -4.65
N ASN A 259 -4.67 5.89 -3.55
CA ASN A 259 -5.27 6.31 -2.27
C ASN A 259 -6.09 7.61 -2.37
N SER A 260 -5.81 8.47 -3.35
CA SER A 260 -6.58 9.71 -3.59
C SER A 260 -7.88 9.49 -4.39
N ALA A 261 -8.11 8.28 -4.90
CA ALA A 261 -9.25 7.93 -5.75
C ALA A 261 -10.13 6.87 -5.05
N ARG A 262 -10.48 7.16 -3.79
CA ARG A 262 -11.36 6.32 -2.95
C ARG A 262 -12.81 6.43 -3.40
#